data_AF-E1YG17-F1
#
_entry.id   AF-E1YG17-F1
#
_cell.length_a   1.000
_cell.length_b   1.000
_cell.length_c   1.000
_cell.angle_alpha   90.00
_cell.angle_beta   90.00
_cell.angle_gamma   90.00
#
_symmetry.space_group_name_H-M   'P 1'
#
loop_
_entity.id
_entity.type
_entity.pdbx_description
1 polymer ?
#
loop_
_entity_poly.entity_id
_entity_poly.type
_entity_poly.pdbx_seq_one_letter_code
_entity_poly.pdbx_strand_id
1 'polypeptide(L)'
;MKTEYEKSVIKTNLVQTMKNELLTSAEAEKSSVMADTDETSKAFAEQSIQASQKVERARIAFEALVQKNSEEAKSLDDFTACWEKLRGIDNEVLSLAVQNTNLKAFRLCFGPAAVAIRHMEKALNELMDWAAASHPDKAVVIRLSSKALTDVLDIYTLEAPHIAETTDAGMDAIEVNIKQLDEKENVALNRLDALVGGTGKRLLGEALKSYREFQTINAKIIELSRRNSNIRSLAESLGQKRHVMALCLDRLNALQEVVHENATFKATR
;
A
#
# COMPACT_ATOMS: atom_id res chain seq x y z
N MET A 1 -24.00 40.02 23.05
CA MET A 1 -22.55 40.28 22.94
C MET A 1 -21.86 39.33 23.92
N LYS A 2 -21.00 38.40 23.48
CA LYS A 2 -20.37 37.44 24.40
C LYS A 2 -19.36 38.16 25.31
N THR A 3 -19.29 37.77 26.57
CA THR A 3 -18.32 38.32 27.53
C THR A 3 -16.89 37.91 27.13
N GLU A 4 -15.87 38.64 27.59
CA GLU A 4 -14.47 38.29 27.30
C GLU A 4 -14.09 36.92 27.90
N TYR A 5 -14.67 36.58 29.05
CA TYR A 5 -14.53 35.25 29.65
C TYR A 5 -15.14 34.15 28.76
N GLU A 6 -16.37 34.36 28.26
CA GLU A 6 -17.00 33.41 27.32
C GLU A 6 -16.18 33.21 26.05
N LYS A 7 -15.57 34.27 25.49
CA LYS A 7 -14.70 34.16 24.32
C LYS A 7 -13.44 33.33 24.63
N SER A 8 -12.84 33.52 25.79
CA SER A 8 -11.67 32.74 26.22
C SER A 8 -11.99 31.24 26.32
N VAL A 9 -13.11 30.89 26.97
CA VAL A 9 -13.56 29.48 27.06
C VAL A 9 -13.79 28.88 25.68
N ILE A 10 -14.40 29.62 24.75
CA ILE A 10 -14.61 29.15 23.37
C ILE A 10 -13.27 28.91 22.67
N LYS A 11 -12.31 29.84 22.79
CA LYS A 11 -10.97 29.71 22.20
C LYS A 11 -10.26 28.47 22.71
N THR A 12 -10.24 28.23 24.02
CA THR A 12 -9.65 27.03 24.63
C THR A 12 -10.29 25.76 24.08
N ASN A 13 -11.62 25.71 24.00
CA ASN A 13 -12.34 24.55 23.46
C ASN A 13 -12.01 24.31 21.97
N LEU A 14 -11.85 25.37 21.17
CA LEU A 14 -11.47 25.26 19.76
C LEU A 14 -10.04 24.71 19.60
N VAL A 15 -9.08 25.18 20.40
CA VAL A 15 -7.70 24.65 20.38
C VAL A 15 -7.67 23.18 20.79
N GLN A 16 -8.42 22.82 21.83
CA GLN A 16 -8.55 21.41 22.24
C GLN A 16 -9.20 20.56 21.15
N THR A 17 -10.21 21.09 20.45
CA THR A 17 -10.87 20.42 19.31
C THR A 17 -9.87 20.19 18.19
N MET A 18 -9.07 21.21 17.81
CA MET A 18 -8.02 21.07 16.79
C MET A 18 -7.04 19.96 17.18
N LYS A 19 -6.56 19.94 18.42
CA LYS A 19 -5.61 18.93 18.91
C LYS A 19 -6.19 17.51 18.88
N ASN A 20 -7.41 17.33 19.40
CA ASN A 20 -8.04 16.02 19.45
C ASN A 20 -8.32 15.47 18.05
N GLU A 21 -8.91 16.27 17.16
CA GLU A 21 -9.27 15.83 15.81
C GLU A 21 -8.04 15.65 14.91
N LEU A 22 -6.95 16.39 15.16
CA LEU A 22 -5.66 16.17 14.52
C LEU A 22 -5.10 14.78 14.85
N LEU A 23 -5.15 14.38 16.12
CA LEU A 23 -4.73 13.04 16.55
C LEU A 23 -5.65 11.95 15.99
N THR A 24 -6.97 12.18 16.00
CA THR A 24 -7.95 11.27 15.39
C THR A 24 -7.66 11.06 13.90
N SER A 25 -7.38 12.14 13.16
CA SER A 25 -7.02 12.06 11.74
C SER A 25 -5.75 11.23 11.51
N ALA A 26 -4.69 11.47 12.28
CA ALA A 26 -3.47 10.66 12.17
C ALA A 26 -3.65 9.19 12.54
N GLU A 27 -4.55 8.85 13.44
CA GLU A 27 -4.80 7.46 13.80
C GLU A 27 -5.62 6.74 12.73
N ALA A 28 -6.65 7.41 12.21
CA ALA A 28 -7.44 6.91 11.09
C ALA A 28 -6.59 6.74 9.82
N GLU A 29 -5.69 7.68 9.50
CA GLU A 29 -4.78 7.51 8.37
C GLU A 29 -3.86 6.29 8.55
N LYS A 30 -3.21 6.10 9.70
CA LYS A 30 -2.38 4.90 9.92
C LYS A 30 -3.20 3.62 9.79
N SER A 31 -4.43 3.63 10.29
CA SER A 31 -5.37 2.51 10.13
C SER A 31 -5.70 2.26 8.66
N SER A 32 -5.81 3.31 7.83
CA SER A 32 -6.01 3.20 6.38
C SER A 32 -4.80 2.57 5.67
N VAL A 33 -3.59 2.97 6.07
CA VAL A 33 -2.32 2.43 5.54
C VAL A 33 -2.12 0.95 5.91
N MET A 34 -2.51 0.57 7.12
CA MET A 34 -2.34 -0.79 7.66
C MET A 34 -3.52 -1.73 7.38
N ALA A 35 -4.55 -1.23 6.69
CA ALA A 35 -5.75 -1.98 6.41
C ALA A 35 -5.48 -3.24 5.57
N ASP A 36 -6.17 -4.32 5.93
CA ASP A 36 -6.07 -5.64 5.29
C ASP A 36 -7.08 -5.83 4.15
N THR A 37 -7.94 -4.84 3.88
CA THR A 37 -8.88 -4.81 2.75
C THR A 37 -9.02 -3.40 2.15
N ASP A 38 -9.53 -3.34 0.91
CA ASP A 38 -9.83 -2.07 0.24
C ASP A 38 -10.94 -1.31 0.97
N GLU A 39 -11.93 -2.04 1.45
CA GLU A 39 -13.12 -1.50 2.11
C GLU A 39 -12.73 -0.85 3.45
N THR A 40 -11.93 -1.55 4.26
CA THR A 40 -11.45 -1.01 5.54
C THR A 40 -10.49 0.16 5.33
N SER A 41 -9.58 0.07 4.34
CA SER A 41 -8.67 1.17 3.99
C SER A 41 -9.43 2.44 3.62
N LYS A 42 -10.44 2.33 2.75
CA LYS A 42 -11.28 3.47 2.32
C LYS A 42 -12.10 4.03 3.48
N ALA A 43 -12.68 3.17 4.32
CA ALA A 43 -13.45 3.62 5.49
C ALA A 43 -12.59 4.43 6.46
N PHE A 44 -11.36 3.99 6.74
CA PHE A 44 -10.42 4.72 7.58
C PHE A 44 -9.90 6.00 6.91
N ALA A 45 -9.68 6.00 5.59
CA ALA A 45 -9.32 7.21 4.86
C ALA A 45 -10.40 8.29 4.99
N GLU A 46 -11.67 7.90 4.83
CA GLU A 46 -12.81 8.80 5.00
C GLU A 46 -12.89 9.33 6.44
N GLN A 47 -12.64 8.50 7.45
CA GLN A 47 -12.57 8.94 8.85
C GLN A 47 -11.45 9.97 9.07
N SER A 48 -10.27 9.76 8.47
CA SER A 48 -9.16 10.74 8.54
C SER A 48 -9.59 12.08 7.93
N ILE A 49 -10.18 12.04 6.74
CA ILE A 49 -10.65 13.24 6.02
C ILE A 49 -11.69 13.99 6.85
N GLN A 50 -12.66 13.29 7.45
CA GLN A 50 -13.69 13.91 8.29
C GLN A 50 -13.10 14.57 9.55
N ALA A 51 -12.14 13.92 10.21
CA ALA A 51 -11.44 14.49 11.36
C ALA A 51 -10.62 15.73 10.96
N SER A 52 -9.87 15.64 9.85
CA SER A 52 -9.11 16.75 9.27
C SER A 52 -10.01 17.96 8.94
N GLN A 53 -11.20 17.74 8.39
CA GLN A 53 -12.18 18.82 8.15
C GLN A 53 -12.65 19.50 9.43
N LYS A 54 -12.74 18.78 10.56
CA LYS A 54 -13.11 19.39 11.85
C LYS A 54 -11.98 20.25 12.41
N VAL A 55 -10.71 19.85 12.23
CA VAL A 55 -9.56 20.70 12.55
C VAL A 55 -9.65 22.02 11.78
N GLU A 56 -9.90 21.96 10.47
CA GLU A 56 -10.01 23.15 9.63
C GLU A 56 -11.19 24.06 10.04
N ARG A 57 -12.35 23.47 10.33
CA ARG A 57 -13.51 24.25 10.82
C ARG A 57 -13.20 24.93 12.15
N ALA A 58 -12.51 24.26 13.07
CA ALA A 58 -12.12 24.82 14.35
C ALA A 58 -11.07 25.95 14.19
N ARG A 59 -10.12 25.77 13.27
CA ARG A 59 -9.12 26.80 12.91
C ARG A 59 -9.79 28.08 12.40
N ILE A 60 -10.69 27.96 11.43
CA ILE A 60 -11.45 29.10 10.88
C ILE A 60 -12.31 29.77 11.96
N ALA A 61 -12.98 28.99 12.81
CA ALA A 61 -13.78 29.52 13.90
C ALA A 61 -12.92 30.25 14.94
N PHE A 62 -11.70 29.77 15.21
CA PHE A 62 -10.75 30.43 16.09
C PHE A 62 -10.27 31.75 15.48
N GLU A 63 -9.90 31.74 14.20
CA GLU A 63 -9.48 32.92 13.43
C GLU A 63 -10.48 34.07 13.54
N ALA A 64 -11.78 33.77 13.44
CA ALA A 64 -12.86 34.76 13.58
C ALA A 64 -12.96 35.41 14.97
N LEU A 65 -12.34 34.83 16.01
CA LEU A 65 -12.37 35.33 17.40
C LEU A 65 -11.09 36.08 17.79
N VAL A 66 -10.07 36.08 16.94
CA VAL A 66 -8.76 36.65 17.23
C VAL A 66 -8.67 38.08 16.70
N GLN A 67 -8.04 38.96 17.50
CA GLN A 67 -7.74 40.31 17.03
C GLN A 67 -6.53 40.29 16.10
N LYS A 68 -6.61 41.02 14.98
CA LYS A 68 -5.49 41.17 14.05
C LYS A 68 -4.23 41.66 14.78
N ASN A 69 -3.07 41.14 14.39
CA ASN A 69 -1.75 41.46 14.95
C ASN A 69 -1.53 41.09 16.43
N SER A 70 -2.43 40.31 17.05
CA SER A 70 -2.21 39.77 18.40
C SER A 70 -1.22 38.59 18.40
N GLU A 71 -0.70 38.22 19.57
CA GLU A 71 0.14 37.02 19.72
C GLU A 71 -0.64 35.73 19.41
N GLU A 72 -1.95 35.70 19.69
CA GLU A 72 -2.84 34.62 19.26
C GLU A 72 -2.89 34.49 17.73
N ALA A 73 -2.92 35.62 17.01
CA ALA A 73 -2.94 35.62 15.54
C ALA A 73 -1.64 35.03 14.98
N LYS A 74 -0.49 35.46 15.50
CA LYS A 74 0.82 34.93 15.08
C LYS A 74 0.95 33.43 15.36
N SER A 75 0.51 32.99 16.54
CA SER A 75 0.56 31.57 16.91
C SER A 75 -0.39 30.72 16.07
N LEU A 76 -1.55 31.27 15.68
CA LEU A 76 -2.47 30.63 14.75
C LEU A 76 -1.89 30.55 13.33
N ASP A 77 -1.18 31.58 12.87
CA ASP A 77 -0.52 31.59 11.56
C ASP A 77 0.57 30.49 11.49
N ASP A 78 1.37 30.35 12.56
CA ASP A 78 2.38 29.30 12.68
C ASP A 78 1.75 27.89 12.61
N PHE A 79 0.63 27.68 13.29
CA PHE A 79 -0.13 26.43 13.19
C PHE A 79 -0.70 26.24 11.77
N THR A 80 -1.27 27.29 11.18
CA THR A 80 -1.87 27.22 9.84
C THR A 80 -0.84 26.78 8.80
N ALA A 81 0.38 27.32 8.85
CA ALA A 81 1.44 26.95 7.93
C ALA A 81 1.83 25.46 8.04
N CYS A 82 1.96 24.91 9.25
CA CYS A 82 2.27 23.49 9.41
C CYS A 82 1.07 22.62 9.00
N TRP A 83 -0.15 23.07 9.27
CA TRP A 83 -1.39 22.35 8.99
C TRP A 83 -1.59 22.17 7.48
N GLU A 84 -1.37 23.21 6.69
CA GLU A 84 -1.43 23.12 5.23
C GLU A 84 -0.43 22.11 4.68
N LYS A 85 0.81 22.12 5.21
CA LYS A 85 1.82 21.13 4.85
C LYS A 85 1.38 19.71 5.21
N LEU A 86 0.82 19.52 6.41
CA LEU A 86 0.36 18.21 6.88
C LEU A 86 -0.78 17.68 6.00
N ARG A 87 -1.76 18.53 5.64
CA ARG A 87 -2.87 18.14 4.75
C ARG A 87 -2.38 17.72 3.37
N GLY A 88 -1.39 18.42 2.82
CA GLY A 88 -0.76 18.04 1.54
C GLY A 88 -0.22 16.62 1.59
N ILE A 89 0.61 16.32 2.59
CA ILE A 89 1.19 14.99 2.79
C ILE A 89 0.10 13.95 3.07
N ASP A 90 -0.90 14.27 3.89
CA ASP A 90 -1.98 13.35 4.24
C ASP A 90 -2.80 12.94 3.01
N ASN A 91 -3.09 13.88 2.11
CA ASN A 91 -3.79 13.58 0.86
C ASN A 91 -3.02 12.60 -0.03
N GLU A 92 -1.70 12.75 -0.12
CA GLU A 92 -0.84 11.84 -0.88
C GLU A 92 -0.82 10.45 -0.24
N VAL A 93 -0.64 10.38 1.08
CA VAL A 93 -0.64 9.12 1.84
C VAL A 93 -1.97 8.38 1.68
N LEU A 94 -3.10 9.05 1.87
CA LEU A 94 -4.42 8.45 1.76
C LEU A 94 -4.72 8.01 0.31
N SER A 95 -4.31 8.79 -0.69
CA SER A 95 -4.47 8.42 -2.10
C SER A 95 -3.72 7.13 -2.45
N LEU A 96 -2.55 6.91 -1.85
CA LEU A 96 -1.78 5.68 -2.01
C LEU A 96 -2.36 4.51 -1.18
N ALA A 97 -2.74 4.77 0.07
CA ALA A 97 -3.26 3.76 0.98
C ALA A 97 -4.47 3.02 0.40
N VAL A 98 -5.47 3.76 -0.10
CA VAL A 98 -6.71 3.16 -0.64
C VAL A 98 -6.51 2.33 -1.91
N GLN A 99 -5.35 2.42 -2.56
CA GLN A 99 -5.05 1.61 -3.74
C GLN A 99 -4.68 0.16 -3.37
N ASN A 100 -4.09 -0.07 -2.20
CA ASN A 100 -3.76 -1.40 -1.65
C ASN A 100 -3.11 -2.37 -2.66
N THR A 101 -2.17 -1.86 -3.46
CA THR A 101 -1.64 -2.60 -4.61
C THR A 101 -0.79 -3.80 -4.21
N ASN A 102 0.04 -3.70 -3.18
CA ASN A 102 0.85 -4.82 -2.69
C ASN A 102 -0.03 -5.92 -2.10
N LEU A 103 -1.07 -5.56 -1.34
CA LEU A 103 -2.04 -6.52 -0.79
C LEU A 103 -2.77 -7.28 -1.91
N LYS A 104 -3.19 -6.58 -2.97
CA LYS A 104 -3.81 -7.20 -4.14
C LYS A 104 -2.84 -8.14 -4.86
N ALA A 105 -1.58 -7.75 -4.98
CA ALA A 105 -0.54 -8.59 -5.56
C ALA A 105 -0.33 -9.87 -4.73
N PHE A 106 -0.28 -9.79 -3.40
CA PHE A 106 -0.19 -10.97 -2.53
C PHE A 106 -1.40 -11.90 -2.66
N ARG A 107 -2.62 -11.35 -2.78
CA ARG A 107 -3.83 -12.16 -3.00
C ARG A 107 -3.78 -12.91 -4.34
N LEU A 108 -3.21 -12.30 -5.38
CA LEU A 108 -2.99 -12.95 -6.67
C LEU A 108 -1.92 -14.06 -6.57
N CYS A 109 -0.78 -13.75 -5.96
CA CYS A 109 0.35 -14.66 -5.73
C CYS A 109 -0.07 -15.92 -4.95
N PHE A 110 -0.67 -15.75 -3.77
CA PHE A 110 -1.00 -16.88 -2.90
C PHE A 110 -2.35 -17.54 -3.20
N GLY A 111 -3.13 -17.00 -4.14
CA GLY A 111 -4.40 -17.56 -4.58
C GLY A 111 -4.33 -18.06 -6.02
N PRO A 112 -4.80 -17.26 -7.00
CA PRO A 112 -4.83 -17.64 -8.42
C PRO A 112 -3.52 -18.18 -9.00
N ALA A 113 -2.36 -17.56 -8.72
CA ALA A 113 -1.07 -18.04 -9.24
C ALA A 113 -0.74 -19.43 -8.70
N ALA A 114 -0.89 -19.64 -7.38
CA ALA A 114 -0.71 -20.95 -6.75
C ALA A 114 -1.68 -22.03 -7.30
N VAL A 115 -2.89 -21.66 -7.72
CA VAL A 115 -3.83 -22.58 -8.38
C VAL A 115 -3.34 -22.95 -9.78
N ALA A 116 -2.91 -21.97 -10.57
CA ALA A 116 -2.40 -22.21 -11.93
C ALA A 116 -1.17 -23.12 -11.92
N ILE A 117 -0.23 -22.91 -10.99
CA ILE A 117 0.96 -23.75 -10.82
C ILE A 117 0.57 -25.18 -10.45
N ARG A 118 -0.37 -25.38 -9.51
CA ARG A 118 -0.82 -26.74 -9.14
C ARG A 118 -1.47 -27.49 -10.31
N HIS A 119 -2.20 -26.78 -11.17
CA HIS A 119 -2.77 -27.39 -12.38
C HIS A 119 -1.67 -27.77 -13.38
N MET A 120 -0.66 -26.91 -13.57
CA MET A 120 0.48 -27.19 -14.42
C MET A 120 1.30 -28.37 -13.89
N GLU A 121 1.60 -28.39 -12.59
CA GLU A 121 2.29 -29.48 -11.89
C GLU A 121 1.57 -30.81 -12.12
N LYS A 122 0.24 -30.85 -11.92
CA LYS A 122 -0.56 -32.04 -12.15
C LYS A 122 -0.42 -32.53 -13.60
N ALA A 123 -0.58 -31.65 -14.58
CA ALA A 123 -0.50 -32.01 -15.99
C ALA A 123 0.90 -32.51 -16.40
N LEU A 124 1.96 -31.88 -15.87
CA LEU A 124 3.35 -32.30 -16.12
C LEU A 124 3.67 -33.63 -15.44
N ASN A 125 3.17 -33.88 -14.22
CA ASN A 125 3.32 -35.17 -13.54
C ASN A 125 2.62 -36.29 -14.31
N GLU A 126 1.38 -36.07 -14.76
CA GLU A 126 0.66 -37.04 -15.61
C GLU A 126 1.40 -37.28 -16.94
N LEU A 127 2.03 -36.26 -17.52
CA LEU A 127 2.86 -36.40 -18.71
C LEU A 127 4.11 -37.26 -18.45
N MET A 128 4.76 -37.07 -17.30
CA MET A 128 5.91 -37.87 -16.88
C MET A 128 5.53 -39.34 -16.67
N ASP A 129 4.40 -39.62 -16.01
CA ASP A 129 3.90 -40.98 -15.79
C ASP A 129 3.56 -41.68 -17.11
N TRP A 130 2.87 -40.97 -18.01
CA TRP A 130 2.58 -41.47 -19.36
C TRP A 130 3.87 -41.80 -20.12
N ALA A 131 4.87 -40.92 -20.06
CA ALA A 131 6.13 -41.11 -20.75
C ALA A 131 6.89 -42.32 -20.18
N ALA A 132 6.94 -42.44 -18.85
CA ALA A 132 7.63 -43.52 -18.15
C ALA A 132 7.11 -44.92 -18.56
N ALA A 133 5.79 -45.04 -18.77
CA ALA A 133 5.15 -46.29 -19.14
C ALA A 133 5.56 -46.78 -20.54
N SER A 134 5.61 -45.88 -21.53
CA SER A 134 5.54 -46.32 -22.94
C SER A 134 6.30 -45.46 -23.96
N HIS A 135 6.94 -44.35 -23.57
CA HIS A 135 7.56 -43.44 -24.54
C HIS A 135 9.03 -43.80 -24.85
N PRO A 136 9.44 -43.84 -26.13
CA PRO A 136 10.83 -44.10 -26.50
C PRO A 136 11.82 -43.12 -25.86
N ASP A 137 11.47 -41.83 -25.82
CA ASP A 137 12.30 -40.76 -25.25
C ASP A 137 11.96 -40.41 -23.79
N LYS A 138 11.46 -41.37 -23.01
CA LYS A 138 10.94 -41.14 -21.64
C LYS A 138 11.89 -40.35 -20.74
N ALA A 139 13.20 -40.61 -20.78
CA ALA A 139 14.17 -39.89 -19.95
C ALA A 139 14.29 -38.41 -20.33
N VAL A 140 14.15 -38.08 -21.63
CA VAL A 140 14.18 -36.70 -22.11
C VAL A 140 12.89 -35.97 -21.73
N VAL A 141 11.74 -36.63 -21.92
CA VAL A 141 10.42 -36.06 -21.55
C VAL A 141 10.38 -35.77 -20.05
N ILE A 142 10.75 -36.75 -19.21
CA ILE A 142 10.76 -36.57 -17.74
C ILE A 142 11.67 -35.42 -17.35
N ARG A 143 12.91 -35.37 -17.84
CA ARG A 143 13.85 -34.29 -17.51
C ARG A 143 13.33 -32.92 -17.92
N LEU A 144 12.75 -32.79 -19.12
CA LEU A 144 12.21 -31.51 -19.60
C LEU A 144 10.97 -31.09 -18.79
N SER A 145 10.08 -32.02 -18.44
CA SER A 145 8.91 -31.74 -17.59
C SER A 145 9.31 -31.33 -16.17
N SER A 146 10.28 -32.02 -15.56
CA SER A 146 10.79 -31.63 -14.23
C SER A 146 11.48 -30.28 -14.26
N LYS A 147 12.25 -30.00 -15.32
CA LYS A 147 12.86 -28.69 -15.53
C LYS A 147 11.79 -27.60 -15.66
N ALA A 148 10.74 -27.88 -16.42
CA ALA A 148 9.65 -26.94 -16.63
C ALA A 148 8.95 -26.58 -15.30
N LEU A 149 8.62 -27.61 -14.52
CA LEU A 149 8.06 -27.43 -13.18
C LEU A 149 9.01 -26.67 -12.24
N THR A 150 10.32 -26.90 -12.33
CA THR A 150 11.29 -26.19 -11.48
C THR A 150 11.38 -24.72 -11.86
N ASP A 151 11.50 -24.39 -13.15
CA ASP A 151 11.64 -23.02 -13.62
C ASP A 151 10.40 -22.18 -13.27
N VAL A 152 9.17 -22.72 -13.39
CA VAL A 152 7.94 -22.00 -12.98
C VAL A 152 7.83 -21.83 -11.46
N LEU A 153 8.25 -22.82 -10.68
CA LEU A 153 8.31 -22.70 -9.21
C LEU A 153 9.33 -21.64 -8.80
N ASP A 154 10.48 -21.57 -9.47
CA ASP A 154 11.47 -20.53 -9.22
C ASP A 154 10.89 -19.13 -9.50
N ILE A 155 10.17 -18.94 -10.62
CA ILE A 155 9.44 -17.68 -10.89
C ILE A 155 8.48 -17.37 -9.74
N TYR A 156 7.69 -18.36 -9.31
CA TYR A 156 6.72 -18.18 -8.24
C TYR A 156 7.37 -17.75 -6.92
N THR A 157 8.53 -18.31 -6.58
CA THR A 157 9.26 -17.90 -5.37
C THR A 157 9.79 -16.47 -5.41
N LEU A 158 9.93 -15.87 -6.61
CA LEU A 158 10.36 -14.49 -6.80
C LEU A 158 9.21 -13.48 -6.68
N GLU A 159 7.95 -13.90 -6.78
CA GLU A 159 6.79 -13.00 -6.71
C GLU A 159 6.69 -12.29 -5.35
N ALA A 160 6.80 -13.04 -4.24
CA ALA A 160 6.70 -12.44 -2.91
C ALA A 160 7.86 -11.45 -2.60
N PRO A 161 9.13 -11.75 -2.90
CA PRO A 161 10.21 -10.78 -2.85
C PRO A 161 9.96 -9.55 -3.73
N HIS A 162 9.44 -9.72 -4.95
CA HIS A 162 9.10 -8.59 -5.82
C HIS A 162 8.05 -7.68 -5.19
N ILE A 163 6.99 -8.26 -4.61
CA ILE A 163 5.91 -7.52 -3.93
C ILE A 163 6.42 -6.74 -2.69
N ALA A 164 7.42 -7.28 -1.99
CA ALA A 164 7.97 -6.69 -0.78
C ALA A 164 9.13 -5.71 -1.03
N GLU A 165 9.64 -5.65 -2.26
CA GLU A 165 10.77 -4.79 -2.61
C GLU A 165 10.37 -3.32 -2.49
N THR A 166 11.29 -2.50 -1.98
CA THR A 166 11.04 -1.09 -1.68
C THR A 166 11.64 -0.15 -2.74
N THR A 167 12.48 -0.67 -3.62
CA THR A 167 13.22 0.09 -4.63
C THR A 167 12.95 -0.40 -6.05
N ASP A 168 12.87 0.54 -7.00
CA ASP A 168 12.69 0.19 -8.42
C ASP A 168 13.84 -0.66 -8.96
N ALA A 169 15.07 -0.38 -8.52
CA ALA A 169 16.26 -1.14 -8.93
C ALA A 169 16.24 -2.59 -8.43
N GLY A 170 15.73 -2.83 -7.21
CA GLY A 170 15.53 -4.18 -6.69
C GLY A 170 14.47 -4.94 -7.50
N MET A 171 13.36 -4.27 -7.83
CA MET A 171 12.30 -4.84 -8.66
C MET A 171 12.80 -5.17 -10.07
N ASP A 172 13.59 -4.27 -10.69
CA ASP A 172 14.22 -4.48 -11.99
C ASP A 172 15.07 -5.75 -11.99
N ALA A 173 15.90 -5.95 -10.96
CA ALA A 173 16.77 -7.11 -10.84
C ALA A 173 15.97 -8.42 -10.73
N ILE A 174 14.88 -8.42 -9.97
CA ILE A 174 14.00 -9.58 -9.84
C ILE A 174 13.29 -9.86 -11.18
N GLU A 175 12.80 -8.84 -11.87
CA GLU A 175 12.13 -8.99 -13.18
C GLU A 175 13.05 -9.55 -14.26
N VAL A 176 14.33 -9.20 -14.25
CA VAL A 176 15.33 -9.83 -15.11
C VAL A 176 15.42 -11.33 -14.86
N ASN A 177 15.42 -11.77 -13.59
CA ASN A 177 15.46 -13.19 -13.25
C ASN A 177 14.17 -13.91 -13.69
N ILE A 178 13.01 -13.31 -13.43
CA ILE A 178 11.70 -13.82 -13.88
C ILE A 178 11.72 -14.01 -15.40
N LYS A 179 12.18 -13.02 -16.17
CA LYS A 179 12.23 -13.09 -17.63
C LYS A 179 13.15 -14.20 -18.13
N GLN A 180 14.33 -14.37 -17.52
CA GLN A 180 15.27 -15.43 -17.90
C GLN A 180 14.70 -16.83 -17.63
N LEU A 181 13.95 -17.00 -16.54
CA LEU A 181 13.27 -18.26 -16.24
C LEU A 181 12.11 -18.51 -17.22
N ASP A 182 11.32 -17.48 -17.55
CA ASP A 182 10.24 -17.58 -18.54
C ASP A 182 10.76 -17.98 -19.93
N GLU A 183 11.90 -17.44 -20.35
CA GLU A 183 12.56 -17.82 -21.61
C GLU A 183 13.01 -19.30 -21.59
N LYS A 184 13.58 -19.77 -20.48
CA LYS A 184 13.99 -21.19 -20.31
C LYS A 184 12.79 -22.13 -20.32
N GLU A 185 11.70 -21.74 -19.68
CA GLU A 185 10.45 -22.47 -19.62
C GLU A 185 9.85 -22.67 -21.01
N ASN A 186 9.73 -21.58 -21.77
CA ASN A 186 9.25 -21.61 -23.15
C ASN A 186 10.10 -22.55 -24.03
N VAL A 187 11.43 -22.55 -23.86
CA VAL A 187 12.31 -23.48 -24.57
C VAL A 187 12.06 -24.94 -24.17
N ALA A 188 11.85 -25.23 -22.89
CA ALA A 188 11.57 -26.58 -22.40
C ALA A 188 10.23 -27.10 -22.93
N LEU A 189 9.17 -26.29 -22.84
CA LEU A 189 7.82 -26.64 -23.31
C LEU A 189 7.77 -26.80 -24.84
N ASN A 190 8.46 -25.96 -25.61
CA ASN A 190 8.55 -26.12 -27.07
C ASN A 190 9.29 -27.41 -27.48
N ARG A 191 10.33 -27.80 -26.72
CA ARG A 191 11.02 -29.07 -26.95
C ARG A 191 10.14 -30.27 -26.61
N LEU A 192 9.37 -30.20 -25.52
CA LEU A 192 8.37 -31.22 -25.20
C LEU A 192 7.33 -31.34 -26.32
N ASP A 193 6.86 -30.22 -26.85
CA ASP A 193 5.87 -30.19 -27.92
C ASP A 193 6.34 -30.92 -29.18
N ALA A 194 7.63 -30.84 -29.51
CA ALA A 194 8.21 -31.57 -30.64
C ALA A 194 8.38 -33.08 -30.39
N LEU A 195 8.41 -33.52 -29.13
CA LEU A 195 8.69 -34.91 -28.75
C LEU A 195 7.44 -35.74 -28.51
N VAL A 196 6.34 -35.11 -28.09
CA VAL A 196 5.13 -35.83 -27.66
C VAL A 196 4.08 -35.88 -28.77
N GLY A 197 3.31 -36.97 -28.80
CA GLY A 197 2.15 -37.17 -29.68
C GLY A 197 0.95 -37.69 -28.92
N GLY A 198 -0.21 -37.79 -29.59
CA GLY A 198 -1.43 -38.40 -29.02
C GLY A 198 -1.78 -37.90 -27.62
N THR A 199 -1.84 -38.82 -26.65
CA THR A 199 -2.11 -38.49 -25.24
C THR A 199 -1.13 -37.49 -24.64
N GLY A 200 0.17 -37.58 -24.97
CA GLY A 200 1.19 -36.65 -24.48
C GLY A 200 0.94 -35.21 -24.95
N LYS A 201 0.45 -35.02 -26.18
CA LYS A 201 0.04 -33.69 -26.68
C LYS A 201 -1.12 -33.09 -25.90
N ARG A 202 -2.10 -33.92 -25.52
CA ARG A 202 -3.23 -33.47 -24.69
C ARG A 202 -2.76 -33.00 -23.32
N LEU A 203 -1.95 -33.81 -22.63
CA LEU A 203 -1.40 -33.49 -21.30
C LEU A 203 -0.50 -32.24 -21.34
N LEU A 204 0.37 -32.13 -22.35
CA LEU A 204 1.17 -30.93 -22.54
C LEU A 204 0.31 -29.69 -22.84
N GLY A 205 -0.79 -29.85 -23.59
CA GLY A 205 -1.76 -28.78 -23.85
C GLY A 205 -2.42 -28.24 -22.57
N GLU A 206 -2.73 -29.12 -21.61
CA GLU A 206 -3.23 -28.73 -20.29
C GLU A 206 -2.18 -27.95 -19.50
N ALA A 207 -0.92 -28.42 -19.48
CA ALA A 207 0.19 -27.71 -18.83
C ALA A 207 0.42 -26.32 -19.46
N LEU A 208 0.44 -26.22 -20.80
CA LEU A 208 0.60 -24.95 -21.54
C LEU A 208 -0.53 -23.96 -21.24
N LYS A 209 -1.77 -24.46 -21.09
CA LYS A 209 -2.91 -23.61 -20.71
C LYS A 209 -2.69 -23.02 -19.32
N SER A 210 -2.36 -23.86 -18.34
CA SER A 210 -2.10 -23.40 -16.98
C SER A 210 -0.89 -22.47 -16.88
N TYR A 211 0.15 -22.71 -17.68
CA TYR A 211 1.30 -21.81 -17.74
C TYR A 211 0.93 -20.40 -18.25
N ARG A 212 0.13 -20.31 -19.32
CA ARG A 212 -0.35 -19.01 -19.83
C ARG A 212 -1.25 -18.27 -18.84
N GLU A 213 -2.08 -19.01 -18.12
CA GLU A 213 -2.89 -18.46 -17.03
C GLU A 213 -1.97 -17.88 -15.94
N PHE A 214 -0.94 -18.63 -15.52
CA PHE A 214 0.07 -18.16 -14.58
C PHE A 214 0.80 -16.90 -15.10
N GLN A 215 1.28 -16.89 -16.34
CA GLN A 215 1.96 -15.73 -16.94
C GLN A 215 1.07 -14.46 -16.92
N THR A 216 -0.23 -14.62 -17.21
CA THR A 216 -1.20 -13.51 -17.17
C THR A 216 -1.34 -12.95 -15.74
N ILE A 217 -1.40 -13.85 -14.74
CA ILE A 217 -1.49 -13.47 -13.32
C ILE A 217 -0.19 -12.81 -12.86
N ASN A 218 0.97 -13.39 -13.19
CA ASN A 218 2.29 -12.87 -12.86
C ASN A 218 2.49 -11.45 -13.42
N ALA A 219 2.10 -11.20 -14.68
CA ALA A 219 2.14 -9.84 -15.24
C ALA A 219 1.31 -8.83 -14.43
N LYS A 220 0.14 -9.26 -13.92
CA LYS A 220 -0.69 -8.42 -13.05
C LYS A 220 -0.08 -8.21 -11.67
N ILE A 221 0.57 -9.22 -11.11
CA ILE A 221 1.32 -9.13 -9.85
C ILE A 221 2.44 -8.09 -9.99
N ILE A 222 3.23 -8.17 -11.06
CA ILE A 222 4.31 -7.22 -11.34
C ILE A 222 3.77 -5.78 -11.48
N GLU A 223 2.69 -5.58 -12.26
CA GLU A 223 2.07 -4.26 -12.43
C GLU A 223 1.62 -3.66 -11.08
N LEU A 224 0.99 -4.46 -10.22
CA LEU A 224 0.51 -4.02 -8.91
C LEU A 224 1.67 -3.76 -7.97
N SER A 225 2.63 -4.66 -7.91
CA SER A 225 3.84 -4.53 -7.09
C SER A 225 4.61 -3.24 -7.43
N ARG A 226 4.77 -2.92 -8.72
CA ARG A 226 5.44 -1.69 -9.19
C ARG A 226 4.77 -0.40 -8.72
N ARG A 227 3.45 -0.38 -8.56
CA ARG A 227 2.77 0.79 -8.00
C ARG A 227 3.15 1.01 -6.54
N ASN A 228 3.43 -0.09 -5.83
CA ASN A 228 4.01 -0.16 -4.50
C ASN A 228 3.31 0.74 -3.47
N SER A 229 1.98 0.84 -3.58
CA SER A 229 1.23 1.90 -2.92
C SER A 229 1.22 1.73 -1.39
N ASN A 230 1.26 0.50 -0.88
CA ASN A 230 1.28 0.24 0.57
C ASN A 230 2.64 0.58 1.19
N ILE A 231 3.75 0.22 0.53
CA ILE A 231 5.10 0.54 1.05
C ILE A 231 5.35 2.04 0.99
N ARG A 232 4.95 2.69 -0.11
CA ARG A 232 5.11 4.13 -0.29
C ARG A 232 4.27 4.94 0.71
N SER A 233 3.00 4.58 0.90
CA SER A 233 2.15 5.26 1.88
C SER A 233 2.67 5.07 3.31
N LEU A 234 3.15 3.87 3.65
CA LEU A 234 3.76 3.59 4.95
C LEU A 234 5.04 4.40 5.19
N ALA A 235 5.92 4.47 4.19
CA ALA A 235 7.17 5.24 4.28
C ALA A 235 6.89 6.73 4.52
N GLU A 236 5.94 7.32 3.79
CA GLU A 236 5.56 8.73 3.99
C GLU A 236 4.87 8.99 5.33
N SER A 237 3.95 8.10 5.72
CA SER A 237 3.24 8.16 7.00
C SER A 237 4.19 8.15 8.20
N LEU A 238 5.14 7.20 8.21
CA LEU A 238 6.09 7.04 9.31
C LEU A 238 7.30 7.99 9.23
N GLY A 239 7.58 8.52 8.05
CA GLY A 239 8.68 9.43 7.76
C GLY A 239 8.28 10.90 7.91
N GLN A 240 8.13 11.60 6.77
CA GLN A 240 7.93 13.05 6.76
C GLN A 240 6.66 13.47 7.49
N LYS A 241 5.55 12.74 7.32
CA LYS A 241 4.27 13.08 7.94
C LYS A 241 4.36 13.11 9.46
N ARG A 242 5.01 12.10 10.07
CA ARG A 242 5.21 12.02 11.52
C ARG A 242 5.92 13.26 12.07
N HIS A 243 6.93 13.77 11.37
CA HIS A 243 7.66 14.96 11.78
C HIS A 243 6.80 16.23 11.71
N VAL A 244 6.07 16.42 10.61
CA VAL A 244 5.16 17.57 10.44
C VAL A 244 4.01 17.53 11.45
N MET A 245 3.50 16.34 11.75
CA MET A 245 2.49 16.15 12.78
C MET A 245 2.98 16.61 14.16
N ALA A 246 4.19 16.20 14.56
CA ALA A 246 4.78 16.62 15.83
C ALA A 246 4.90 18.15 15.89
N LEU A 247 5.38 18.78 14.82
CA LEU A 247 5.45 20.24 14.72
C LEU A 247 4.07 20.89 14.91
N CYS A 248 3.03 20.35 14.29
CA CYS A 248 1.68 20.90 14.45
C CYS A 248 1.12 20.76 15.86
N LEU A 249 1.41 19.66 16.55
CA LEU A 249 1.04 19.50 17.96
C LEU A 249 1.77 20.53 18.83
N ASP A 250 3.06 20.77 18.57
CA ASP A 250 3.83 21.80 19.28
C ASP A 250 3.26 23.21 19.04
N ARG A 251 2.86 23.54 17.81
CA ARG A 251 2.20 24.82 17.50
C ARG A 251 0.84 24.96 18.17
N LEU A 252 0.06 23.88 18.26
CA LEU A 252 -1.22 23.90 19.00
C LEU A 252 -1.01 24.07 20.50
N ASN A 253 0.04 23.47 21.08
CA ASN A 253 0.39 23.66 22.49
C ASN A 253 0.79 25.12 22.75
N ALA A 254 1.65 25.70 21.91
CA ALA A 254 2.03 27.11 22.03
C ALA A 254 0.81 28.05 21.89
N LEU A 255 -0.08 27.78 20.93
CA LEU A 255 -1.33 28.53 20.79
C LEU A 255 -2.21 28.41 22.05
N GLN A 256 -2.28 27.22 22.66
CA GLN A 256 -3.03 27.00 23.90
C GLN A 256 -2.49 27.84 25.05
N GLU A 257 -1.16 27.87 25.22
CA GLU A 257 -0.48 28.68 26.25
C GLU A 257 -0.81 30.16 26.10
N VAL A 258 -0.69 30.71 24.88
CA VAL A 258 -1.01 32.12 24.58
C VAL A 258 -2.48 32.44 24.91
N VAL A 259 -3.41 31.53 24.61
CA VAL A 259 -4.83 31.71 24.97
C VAL A 259 -5.03 31.75 26.49
N HIS A 260 -4.30 30.92 27.25
CA HIS A 260 -4.42 30.87 28.71
C HIS A 260 -3.80 32.10 29.39
N GLU A 261 -2.66 32.57 28.90
CA GLU A 261 -2.00 33.80 29.38
C GLU A 261 -2.90 35.03 29.16
N ASN A 262 -3.50 35.16 27.98
CA ASN A 262 -4.42 36.25 27.68
C ASN A 262 -5.71 36.20 28.52
N ALA A 263 -6.16 35.01 28.91
CA ALA A 263 -7.32 34.83 29.78
C ALA A 263 -7.04 35.25 31.22
N THR A 264 -5.88 34.87 31.75
CA THR A 264 -5.47 35.16 33.14
C THR A 264 -5.17 36.64 33.34
N PHE A 265 -4.45 37.28 32.41
CA PHE A 265 -4.15 38.71 32.47
C PHE A 265 -5.42 39.60 32.48
N LYS A 266 -6.47 39.18 31.77
CA LYS A 266 -7.75 39.88 31.71
C LYS A 266 -8.65 39.65 32.92
N ALA A 267 -8.47 38.57 33.69
CA ALA A 267 -9.25 38.31 34.90
C ALA A 267 -8.75 39.11 36.13
N THR A 268 -7.52 39.60 36.08
CA THR A 268 -6.88 40.40 37.15
C THR A 268 -7.03 41.93 37.00
N ARG A 269 -7.70 42.41 35.94
CA ARG A 269 -8.01 43.83 35.70
C ARG A 269 -9.51 44.07 35.70
#